data_AF-A0A524E8J9-F1
#
_entry.id   AF-A0A524E8J9-F1
#
_cell.length_a   1.000
_cell.length_b   1.000
_cell.length_c   1.000
_cell.angle_alpha   90.00
_cell.angle_beta   90.00
_cell.angle_gamma   90.00
#
_symmetry.space_group_name_H-M   'P 1'
#
loop_
_entity.id
_entity.type
_entity.pdbx_description
1 polymer ?
#
loop_
_entity_poly.entity_id
_entity_poly.type
_entity_poly.pdbx_seq_one_letter_code
_entity_poly.pdbx_strand_id
1 'polypeptide(L)'
;MGKIMTIGWYPPHKAKELVKVYSSKDKPAYPDYLKKVQHLTTVKEDGQWKTYAIYDFPDDKYSEAMKALIKRYTLYTTVEGYRFVAEFVMDAQDAMKMLF
;
A
#
# COMPACT_ATOMS: atom_id res chain seq x y z
N MET A 1 -14.66 6.57 10.77
CA MET A 1 -13.67 6.74 9.68
C MET A 1 -12.72 5.56 9.70
N GLY A 2 -12.94 4.60 8.81
CA GLY A 2 -12.17 3.37 8.72
C GLY A 2 -10.78 3.59 8.16
N LYS A 3 -9.92 2.60 8.39
CA LYS A 3 -8.54 2.55 7.87
C LYS A 3 -8.28 1.26 7.12
N ILE A 4 -7.56 1.37 6.01
CA ILE A 4 -6.97 0.23 5.32
C ILE A 4 -5.46 0.41 5.35
N MET A 5 -4.76 -0.62 5.82
CA MET A 5 -3.32 -0.71 5.66
C MET A 5 -3.00 -1.58 4.45
N THR A 6 -2.06 -1.11 3.64
CA THR A 6 -1.44 -1.91 2.59
C THR A 6 -0.01 -2.21 3.00
N ILE A 7 0.41 -3.45 2.75
CA ILE A 7 1.79 -3.88 2.96
C ILE A 7 2.31 -4.41 1.63
N GLY A 8 3.38 -3.82 1.11
CA GLY A 8 4.07 -4.27 -0.09
C GLY A 8 5.45 -4.81 0.24
N TRP A 9 5.93 -5.79 -0.51
CA TRP A 9 7.29 -6.31 -0.44
C TRP A 9 7.93 -6.29 -1.81
N TYR A 10 9.23 -6.00 -1.87
CA TYR A 10 9.99 -6.09 -3.12
C TYR A 10 11.49 -6.28 -2.89
N PRO A 11 12.18 -6.91 -3.86
CA PRO A 11 13.64 -7.01 -3.84
C PRO A 11 14.30 -5.62 -3.96
N PRO A 12 15.36 -5.31 -3.19
CA PRO A 12 16.03 -4.01 -3.24
C PRO A 12 16.51 -3.60 -4.63
N HIS A 13 17.01 -4.56 -5.42
CA HIS A 13 17.50 -4.31 -6.77
C HIS A 13 16.39 -3.88 -7.76
N LYS A 14 15.11 -4.10 -7.41
CA LYS A 14 13.94 -3.66 -8.18
C LYS A 14 13.42 -2.28 -7.77
N ALA A 15 14.00 -1.62 -6.76
CA ALA A 15 13.52 -0.33 -6.25
C ALA A 15 13.40 0.74 -7.36
N LYS A 16 14.39 0.84 -8.26
CA LYS A 16 14.34 1.80 -9.38
C LYS A 16 13.19 1.52 -10.35
N GLU A 17 12.91 0.25 -10.63
CA GLU A 17 11.80 -0.17 -11.49
C GLU A 17 10.45 0.15 -10.83
N LEU A 18 10.31 -0.18 -9.55
CA LEU A 18 9.12 0.14 -8.77
C LEU A 18 8.87 1.65 -8.71
N VAL A 19 9.89 2.49 -8.53
CA VAL A 19 9.74 3.95 -8.54
C VAL A 19 9.24 4.46 -9.89
N LYS A 20 9.67 3.86 -11.01
CA LYS A 20 9.14 4.21 -12.35
C LYS A 20 7.66 3.89 -12.46
N VAL A 21 7.24 2.68 -12.05
CA VAL A 21 5.83 2.28 -12.07
C VAL A 21 4.99 3.15 -11.11
N TYR A 22 5.48 3.38 -9.89
CA TYR A 22 4.83 4.25 -8.90
C TYR A 22 4.66 5.70 -9.39
N SER A 23 5.63 6.19 -10.17
CA SER A 23 5.61 7.55 -10.72
C SER A 23 4.88 7.65 -12.07
N SER A 24 4.51 6.53 -12.69
CA SER A 24 3.83 6.50 -13.99
C SER A 24 2.54 7.33 -14.00
N LYS A 25 2.15 7.81 -15.18
CA LYS A 25 0.85 8.47 -15.40
C LYS A 25 -0.29 7.46 -15.55
N ASP A 26 0.02 6.21 -15.84
CA ASP A 26 -0.97 5.14 -16.10
C ASP A 26 -1.54 4.55 -14.80
N LYS A 27 -1.08 5.04 -13.65
CA LYS A 27 -1.54 4.57 -12.35
C LYS A 27 -2.98 4.99 -12.07
N PRO A 28 -3.88 4.06 -11.69
CA PRO A 28 -5.25 4.40 -11.34
C PRO A 28 -5.30 5.49 -10.26
N ALA A 29 -6.04 6.57 -10.47
CA ALA A 29 -6.19 7.61 -9.45
C ALA A 29 -6.87 7.03 -8.20
N TYR A 30 -6.50 7.55 -7.03
CA TYR A 30 -7.29 7.28 -5.83
C TYR A 30 -8.57 8.12 -5.90
N PRO A 31 -9.71 7.59 -5.42
CA PRO A 31 -10.88 8.41 -5.16
C PRO A 31 -10.54 9.54 -4.18
N ASP A 32 -11.17 10.71 -4.33
CA ASP A 32 -10.84 11.90 -3.51
C ASP A 32 -11.06 11.70 -2.00
N TYR A 33 -11.97 10.80 -1.63
CA TYR A 33 -12.24 10.46 -0.24
C TYR A 33 -11.19 9.53 0.40
N LEU A 34 -10.34 8.88 -0.41
CA LEU A 34 -9.36 7.91 0.05
C LEU A 34 -8.01 8.60 0.27
N LYS A 35 -7.70 8.92 1.54
CA LYS A 35 -6.54 9.74 1.89
C LYS A 35 -5.42 8.88 2.45
N LYS A 36 -4.25 8.91 1.82
CA LYS A 36 -3.04 8.30 2.37
C LYS A 36 -2.54 9.14 3.56
N VAL A 37 -2.56 8.58 4.76
CA VAL A 37 -2.16 9.28 5.99
C VAL A 37 -0.77 8.90 6.48
N GLN A 38 -0.30 7.70 6.13
CA GLN A 38 1.04 7.24 6.48
C GLN A 38 1.66 6.50 5.28
N HIS A 39 2.98 6.63 5.12
CA HIS A 39 3.76 5.83 4.18
C HIS A 39 5.18 5.65 4.72
N LEU A 40 5.58 4.40 4.96
CA LEU A 40 6.90 4.05 5.48
C LEU A 40 7.47 2.89 4.68
N THR A 41 8.79 2.89 4.47
CA THR A 41 9.50 1.73 3.92
C THR A 41 10.61 1.33 4.88
N THR A 42 10.70 0.05 5.18
CA THR A 42 11.73 -0.55 6.03
C THR A 42 12.45 -1.67 5.27
N VAL A 43 13.62 -2.06 5.75
CA VAL A 43 14.36 -3.21 5.24
C VAL A 43 14.19 -4.35 6.25
N LYS A 44 13.79 -5.54 5.79
CA LYS A 44 13.74 -6.74 6.62
C LYS A 44 15.13 -7.39 6.75
N GLU A 45 15.28 -8.23 7.77
CA GLU A 45 16.49 -9.06 7.98
C GLU A 45 16.79 -10.00 6.80
N ASP A 46 15.75 -10.43 6.08
CA ASP A 46 15.87 -11.24 4.85
C ASP A 46 16.31 -10.42 3.60
N GLY A 47 16.59 -9.13 3.80
CA GLY A 47 17.01 -8.20 2.75
C GLY A 47 15.88 -7.68 1.86
N GLN A 48 14.63 -8.13 2.02
CA GLN A 48 13.49 -7.57 1.28
C GLN A 48 13.13 -6.19 1.82
N TRP A 49 12.72 -5.29 0.93
CA TRP A 49 12.11 -4.03 1.36
C TRP A 49 10.63 -4.25 1.60
N LYS A 50 10.11 -3.66 2.69
CA LYS A 50 8.71 -3.74 3.09
C LYS A 50 8.15 -2.33 3.22
N THR A 51 7.09 -2.04 2.49
CA THR A 51 6.43 -0.74 2.48
C THR A 51 5.06 -0.86 3.12
N TYR A 52 4.74 0.08 4.01
CA TYR A 52 3.46 0.17 4.68
C TYR A 52 2.82 1.49 4.31
N ALA A 53 1.54 1.46 3.92
CA ALA A 53 0.77 2.69 3.74
C ALA A 53 -0.62 2.53 4.36
N ILE A 54 -1.04 3.54 5.11
CA ILE A 54 -2.36 3.61 5.76
C ILE A 54 -3.20 4.63 5.01
N TYR A 55 -4.46 4.26 4.76
CA TYR A 55 -5.43 5.11 4.09
C TYR A 55 -6.69 5.25 4.93
N ASP A 56 -7.14 6.50 5.10
CA ASP A 56 -8.43 6.83 5.69
C ASP A 56 -9.52 6.82 4.61
N PHE A 57 -10.70 6.34 4.98
CA PHE A 57 -11.88 6.35 4.12
C PHE A 57 -13.19 6.53 4.95
N PRO A 58 -14.27 7.05 4.36
CA PRO A 58 -15.59 7.11 5.00
C PRO A 58 -16.15 5.70 5.29
N ASP A 59 -16.84 5.50 6.41
CA ASP A 59 -17.25 4.15 6.86
C ASP A 59 -18.18 3.43 5.86
N ASP A 60 -18.94 4.18 5.07
CA ASP A 60 -19.83 3.70 4.00
C ASP A 60 -19.11 3.39 2.68
N LYS A 61 -17.79 3.58 2.60
CA LYS A 61 -16.98 3.44 1.37
C LYS A 61 -15.94 2.32 1.42
N TYR A 62 -16.08 1.38 2.35
CA TYR A 62 -15.09 0.30 2.53
C TYR A 62 -14.83 -0.49 1.25
N SER A 63 -15.89 -0.97 0.58
CA SER A 63 -15.76 -1.83 -0.61
C SER A 63 -15.07 -1.09 -1.75
N GLU A 64 -15.46 0.15 -2.02
CA GLU A 64 -14.89 0.98 -3.07
C GLU A 64 -13.45 1.40 -2.76
N ALA A 65 -13.15 1.73 -1.49
CA ALA A 65 -11.80 2.00 -1.02
C ALA A 65 -10.88 0.80 -1.25
N MET A 66 -11.31 -0.39 -0.82
CA MET A 66 -10.56 -1.63 -1.00
C MET A 66 -10.33 -1.94 -2.48
N LYS A 67 -11.38 -1.82 -3.32
CA LYS A 67 -11.28 -2.03 -4.77
C LYS A 67 -10.31 -1.05 -5.42
N ALA A 68 -10.33 0.23 -5.03
CA ALA A 68 -9.41 1.23 -5.55
C ALA A 68 -7.95 0.93 -5.16
N LEU A 69 -7.72 0.52 -3.90
CA LEU A 69 -6.39 0.14 -3.42
C LEU A 69 -5.87 -1.11 -4.14
N ILE A 70 -6.68 -2.16 -4.25
CA ILE A 70 -6.30 -3.39 -4.97
C ILE A 70 -5.93 -3.04 -6.42
N LYS A 71 -6.78 -2.29 -7.14
CA LYS A 71 -6.50 -1.90 -8.53
C LYS A 71 -5.20 -1.12 -8.66
N ARG A 72 -4.90 -0.22 -7.72
CA ARG A 72 -3.66 0.54 -7.69
C ARG A 72 -2.44 -0.34 -7.43
N TYR A 73 -2.53 -1.26 -6.48
CA TYR A 73 -1.40 -2.10 -6.07
C TYR A 73 -1.16 -3.27 -7.02
N THR A 74 -2.17 -3.74 -7.75
CA THR A 74 -2.00 -4.68 -8.87
C THR A 74 -1.12 -4.10 -9.98
N LEU A 75 -1.07 -2.78 -10.16
CA LEU A 75 -0.09 -2.20 -11.08
C LEU A 75 1.34 -2.45 -10.60
N TYR A 76 1.60 -2.41 -9.29
CA TYR A 76 2.95 -2.63 -8.76
C TYR A 76 3.39 -4.09 -8.88
N THR A 77 2.45 -5.05 -8.95
CA THR A 77 2.78 -6.47 -9.16
C THR A 77 3.32 -6.76 -10.57
N THR A 78 3.36 -5.77 -11.48
CA THR A 78 4.11 -5.91 -12.74
C THR A 78 5.62 -5.88 -12.53
N VAL A 79 6.09 -5.38 -11.39
CA VAL A 79 7.49 -5.43 -10.99
C VAL A 79 7.77 -6.82 -10.42
N GLU A 80 8.72 -7.52 -11.01
CA GLU A 80 9.10 -8.87 -10.58
C GLU A 80 9.47 -8.91 -9.09
N GLY A 81 8.89 -9.87 -8.36
CA GLY A 81 9.08 -10.02 -6.92
C GLY A 81 8.25 -9.07 -6.06
N TYR A 82 7.51 -8.13 -6.66
CA TYR A 82 6.56 -7.31 -5.91
C TYR A 82 5.32 -8.11 -5.53
N ARG A 83 4.96 -8.06 -4.25
CA ARG A 83 3.70 -8.61 -3.73
C ARG A 83 3.12 -7.67 -2.70
N PHE A 84 1.82 -7.73 -2.47
CA PHE A 84 1.18 -6.92 -1.45
C PHE A 84 -0.03 -7.61 -0.80
N VAL A 85 -0.42 -7.09 0.36
CA VAL A 85 -1.72 -7.34 0.99
C VAL A 85 -2.37 -6.00 1.35
N ALA A 86 -3.69 -6.00 1.47
CA ALA A 86 -4.49 -4.88 1.93
C ALA A 86 -5.47 -5.36 2.99
N GLU A 87 -5.41 -4.78 4.19
CA GLU A 87 -6.18 -5.23 5.36
C GLU A 87 -6.89 -4.05 6.01
N PHE A 88 -8.12 -4.27 6.46
CA PHE A 88 -8.83 -3.31 7.30
C PHE A 88 -8.14 -3.27 8.67
N VAL A 89 -7.90 -2.08 9.20
CA VAL A 89 -7.34 -1.88 10.54
C VAL A 89 -8.26 -0.95 11.32
N MET A 90 -8.54 -1.29 12.58
CA MET A 90 -9.51 -0.54 13.39
C MET A 90 -8.99 0.84 13.76
N ASP A 91 -7.68 0.97 14.05
CA ASP A 91 -7.03 2.23 14.33
C ASP A 91 -5.53 2.25 13.94
N ALA A 92 -4.87 3.39 14.16
CA ALA A 92 -3.44 3.55 13.88
C ALA A 92 -2.56 2.75 14.85
N GLN A 93 -3.01 2.46 16.07
CA GLN A 93 -2.25 1.64 17.04
C GLN A 93 -2.25 0.17 16.62
N ASP A 94 -3.36 -0.35 16.11
CA ASP A 94 -3.45 -1.69 15.55
C ASP A 94 -2.61 -1.83 14.27
N ALA A 95 -2.57 -0.78 13.44
CA ALA A 95 -1.64 -0.74 12.31
C ALA A 95 -0.17 -0.73 12.76
N MET A 96 0.16 -0.05 13.86
CA MET A 96 1.50 -0.05 14.44
C MET A 96 1.92 -1.42 15.00
N LYS A 97 0.99 -2.23 15.52
CA LYS A 97 1.28 -3.62 15.94
C LYS A 97 1.63 -4.54 14.76
N MET A 98 1.26 -4.17 13.53
CA MET A 98 1.60 -4.95 12.33
C MET A 98 2.95 -4.52 11.70
N LEU A 99 3.53 -3.43 12.19
CA LEU A 99 4.84 -2.93 11.77
C LEU A 99 5.99 -3.65 12.48
N PHE A 100 5.75 -4.21 13.68
CA PHE A 100 6.75 -4.82 14.57
C PHE A 100 6.36 -6.23 14.98
#